data_AF-A0A969XJM3-F1
#
_entry.id   AF-A0A969XJM3-F1
#
_cell.length_a   1.000
_cell.length_b   1.000
_cell.length_c   1.000
_cell.angle_alpha   90.00
_cell.angle_beta   90.00
_cell.angle_gamma   90.00
#
_symmetry.space_group_name_H-M   'P 1'
#
loop_
_entity.id
_entity.type
_entity.pdbx_description
1 polymer ?
#
loop_
_entity_poly.entity_id
_entity_poly.type
_entity_poly.pdbx_seq_one_letter_code
_entity_poly.pdbx_strand_id
1 'polypeptide(L)'
;QAVGLGSAGDDDEVSKTYEEYVAKYGQDNADYLMEVMGAWKAHYSRAAYIDTADMPLPDYSGRAQEVADRRGWAFERLAGSIIILRDLLEGRWDEERFLLVPPGETIQPSHDQLVICSAMLADCTPSGADGRPEPF
;
A
#
# COMPACT_ATOMS: atom_id res chain seq x y z
N GLN A 1 1.16 17.14 2.38
CA GLN A 1 1.46 16.11 3.39
C GLN A 1 0.52 14.95 3.10
N ALA A 2 1.03 13.83 2.58
CA ALA A 2 0.22 12.66 2.26
C ALA A 2 0.09 11.81 3.53
N VAL A 3 -1.09 11.82 4.15
CA VAL A 3 -1.40 10.96 5.29
C VAL A 3 -1.67 9.57 4.75
N GLY A 4 -0.67 8.69 4.82
CA GLY A 4 -0.89 7.26 4.61
C GLY A 4 -1.62 6.69 5.82
N LEU A 5 -2.66 5.86 5.59
CA LEU A 5 -3.45 5.20 6.64
C LEU A 5 -2.63 4.33 7.63
N GLY A 6 -1.34 4.09 7.36
CA GLY A 6 -0.41 3.40 8.24
C GLY A 6 0.47 4.32 9.09
N SER A 7 0.45 5.64 8.85
CA SER A 7 1.08 6.58 9.77
C SER A 7 0.15 6.67 10.96
N ALA A 8 0.49 5.98 12.04
CA ALA A 8 -0.19 6.20 13.29
C ALA A 8 -0.04 7.69 13.61
N GLY A 9 -1.10 8.47 13.37
CA GLY A 9 -1.14 9.89 13.67
C GLY A 9 -0.59 10.10 15.06
N ASP A 10 0.25 11.14 15.20
CA ASP A 10 0.77 11.54 16.51
C ASP A 10 -0.40 11.73 17.46
N ASP A 11 -0.19 11.48 18.75
CA ASP A 11 -1.27 11.49 19.76
C ASP A 11 -2.05 12.84 19.76
N ASP A 12 -1.38 13.93 19.34
CA ASP A 12 -1.97 15.26 19.11
C ASP A 12 -2.96 15.34 17.94
N GLU A 13 -2.73 14.57 16.88
CA GLU A 13 -3.62 14.50 15.71
C GLU A 13 -4.91 13.74 16.06
N VAL A 14 -4.77 12.67 16.85
CA VAL A 14 -5.89 11.87 17.39
C VAL A 14 -6.80 12.73 18.27
N SER A 15 -6.24 13.61 19.12
CA SER A 15 -7.02 14.52 19.97
C SER A 15 -7.83 15.53 19.15
N LYS A 16 -7.24 16.11 18.09
CA LYS A 16 -7.95 17.06 17.21
C LYS A 16 -9.08 16.39 16.43
N THR A 17 -8.85 15.17 15.92
CA THR A 17 -9.89 14.39 15.25
C THR A 17 -11.05 14.08 16.19
N TYR A 18 -10.76 13.75 17.46
CA TYR A 18 -11.79 13.51 18.46
C TYR A 18 -12.66 14.76 18.72
N GLU A 19 -12.04 15.92 18.95
CA GLU A 19 -12.77 17.19 19.15
C GLU A 19 -13.68 17.53 17.96
N GLU A 20 -13.20 17.31 16.73
CA GLU A 20 -13.99 17.50 15.52
C GLU A 20 -15.19 16.55 15.46
N TYR A 21 -15.01 15.30 15.86
CA TYR A 21 -16.10 14.30 15.86
C TYR A 21 -17.12 14.58 16.95
N VAL A 22 -16.70 15.03 18.13
CA VAL A 22 -17.61 15.48 19.19
C VAL A 22 -18.47 16.63 18.69
N ALA A 23 -17.87 17.61 18.00
CA ALA A 23 -18.60 18.76 17.46
C ALA A 23 -19.61 18.38 16.37
N LYS A 24 -19.29 17.38 15.52
CA LYS A 24 -20.15 16.98 14.38
C LYS A 24 -21.21 15.96 14.73
N TYR A 25 -20.89 15.00 15.60
CA TYR A 25 -21.68 13.79 15.80
C TYR A 25 -22.14 13.58 17.24
N GLY A 26 -21.69 14.43 18.17
CA GLY A 26 -21.90 14.25 19.60
C GLY A 26 -20.90 13.26 20.21
N GLN A 27 -20.81 13.28 21.54
CA GLN A 27 -19.80 12.52 22.29
C GLN A 27 -19.91 11.01 22.08
N ASP A 28 -21.10 10.42 22.27
CA ASP A 28 -21.29 8.96 22.15
C ASP A 28 -20.87 8.41 20.78
N ASN A 29 -21.16 9.15 19.70
CA ASN A 29 -20.76 8.75 18.35
C ASN A 29 -19.26 8.96 18.11
N ALA A 30 -18.68 10.02 18.66
CA ALA A 30 -17.25 10.26 18.59
C ALA A 30 -16.46 9.14 19.31
N ASP A 31 -16.92 8.75 20.51
CA ASP A 31 -16.34 7.65 21.28
C ASP A 31 -16.36 6.34 20.48
N TYR A 32 -17.51 5.98 19.88
CA TYR A 32 -17.62 4.80 19.04
C TYR A 32 -16.71 4.86 17.79
N LEU A 33 -16.65 6.01 17.11
CA LEU A 33 -15.81 6.18 15.93
C LEU A 33 -14.32 6.06 16.28
N MET A 34 -13.89 6.64 17.40
CA MET A 34 -12.52 6.52 17.87
C MET A 34 -12.18 5.09 18.30
N GLU A 35 -13.13 4.37 18.91
CA GLU A 35 -12.96 2.97 19.25
C GLU A 35 -12.76 2.12 17.99
N VAL A 36 -13.66 2.22 17.01
CA VAL A 36 -13.56 1.44 15.75
C VAL A 36 -12.32 1.80 14.95
N MET A 37 -11.98 3.09 14.84
CA MET A 37 -10.77 3.55 14.14
C MET A 37 -9.49 3.33 14.96
N GLY A 38 -9.57 3.08 16.25
CA GLY A 38 -8.43 2.75 17.12
C GLY A 38 -8.21 1.24 17.27
N ALA A 39 -9.27 0.43 17.08
CA ALA A 39 -9.26 -1.01 17.30
C ALA A 39 -8.22 -1.75 16.46
N TRP A 40 -7.95 -1.30 15.23
CA TRP A 40 -6.90 -1.91 14.41
C TRP A 40 -5.53 -1.80 15.08
N LYS A 41 -5.23 -0.69 15.78
CA LYS A 41 -3.97 -0.48 16.50
C LYS A 41 -3.81 -1.42 17.70
N ALA A 42 -4.91 -1.82 18.34
CA ALA A 42 -4.90 -2.67 19.53
C ALA A 42 -4.31 -4.07 19.29
N HIS A 43 -4.30 -4.53 18.04
CA HIS A 43 -3.78 -5.85 17.66
C HIS A 43 -2.31 -5.82 17.23
N TYR A 44 -1.68 -4.65 17.11
CA TYR A 44 -0.26 -4.57 16.83
C TYR A 44 0.53 -4.78 18.11
N SER A 45 1.53 -5.66 18.01
CA SER A 45 2.45 -5.98 19.10
C SER A 45 3.90 -5.74 18.71
N ARG A 46 4.16 -5.26 17.49
CA ARG A 46 5.51 -5.16 16.92
C ARG A 46 5.71 -3.89 16.09
N ALA A 47 6.85 -3.24 16.31
CA ALA A 47 7.46 -2.26 15.41
C ALA A 47 8.60 -2.92 14.63
N ALA A 48 8.45 -3.08 13.32
CA ALA A 48 9.50 -3.62 12.46
C ALA A 48 10.23 -2.49 11.72
N TYR A 49 11.55 -2.41 11.86
CA TYR A 49 12.42 -1.48 11.15
C TYR A 49 13.17 -2.21 10.05
N ILE A 50 12.96 -1.83 8.79
CA ILE A 50 13.64 -2.42 7.63
C ILE A 50 14.96 -1.68 7.42
N ASP A 51 16.04 -2.34 7.79
CA ASP A 51 17.40 -1.87 7.60
C ASP A 51 17.92 -2.29 6.23
N THR A 52 18.01 -1.33 5.31
CA THR A 52 18.43 -1.58 3.93
C THR A 52 19.93 -1.37 3.82
N ALA A 53 20.71 -2.40 4.14
CA ALA A 53 22.17 -2.32 4.16
C ALA A 53 22.79 -1.94 2.79
N ASP A 54 22.10 -2.27 1.71
CA ASP A 54 22.53 -2.00 0.33
C ASP A 54 22.49 -0.50 -0.05
N MET A 55 21.90 0.37 0.78
CA MET A 55 21.79 1.80 0.52
C MET A 55 22.01 2.61 1.79
N PRO A 56 23.00 3.54 1.84
CA PRO A 56 23.22 4.37 3.00
C PRO A 56 22.08 5.37 3.16
N LEU A 57 21.18 5.08 4.08
CA LEU A 57 20.10 5.97 4.52
C LEU A 57 20.41 6.49 5.92
N PRO A 58 19.90 7.68 6.32
CA PRO A 58 19.98 8.11 7.70
C PRO A 58 19.32 7.07 8.62
N ASP A 59 19.97 6.78 9.75
CA ASP A 59 19.45 5.80 10.69
C ASP A 59 18.34 6.41 11.55
N TYR A 60 17.15 5.83 11.44
CA TYR A 60 15.98 6.21 12.24
C TYR A 60 15.58 5.12 13.24
N SER A 61 16.41 4.09 13.44
CA SER A 61 16.09 2.98 14.34
C SER A 61 15.79 3.44 15.76
N GLY A 62 16.51 4.46 16.25
CA GLY A 62 16.27 5.04 17.57
C GLY A 62 14.85 5.60 17.73
N ARG A 63 14.37 6.35 16.74
CA ARG A 63 13.00 6.90 16.75
C ARG A 63 11.95 5.78 16.65
N ALA A 64 12.23 4.73 15.88
CA ALA A 64 11.35 3.56 15.79
C ALA A 64 11.30 2.79 17.12
N GLN A 65 12.42 2.69 17.84
CA GLN A 65 12.49 2.08 19.16
C GLN A 65 11.72 2.90 20.21
N GLU A 66 11.85 4.23 20.21
CA GLU A 66 11.06 5.11 21.10
C GLU A 66 9.55 4.95 20.89
N VAL A 67 9.11 4.77 19.63
CA VAL A 67 7.71 4.50 19.32
C VAL A 67 7.29 3.11 19.83
N ALA A 68 8.15 2.10 19.69
CA ALA A 68 7.89 0.77 20.19
C ALA A 68 7.73 0.77 21.72
N ASP A 69 8.66 1.42 22.43
CA ASP A 69 8.65 1.52 23.89
C ASP A 69 7.40 2.27 24.40
N ARG A 70 7.05 3.40 23.77
CA ARG A 70 5.84 4.17 24.13
C ARG A 70 4.56 3.35 23.97
N ARG A 71 4.54 2.40 23.03
CA ARG A 71 3.37 1.59 22.70
C ARG A 71 3.41 0.19 23.31
N GLY A 72 4.47 -0.17 24.02
CA GLY A 72 4.68 -1.52 24.54
C GLY A 72 4.82 -2.58 23.43
N TRP A 73 5.27 -2.19 22.23
CA TRP A 73 5.51 -3.08 21.11
C TRP A 73 6.92 -3.67 21.16
N ALA A 74 7.09 -4.90 20.67
CA ALA A 74 8.40 -5.48 20.41
C ALA A 74 9.07 -4.74 19.25
N PHE A 75 10.30 -4.26 19.45
CA PHE A 75 11.10 -3.71 18.38
C PHE A 75 11.86 -4.83 17.65
N GLU A 76 11.71 -4.92 16.34
CA GLU A 76 12.39 -5.89 15.48
C GLU A 76 13.11 -5.18 14.33
N ARG A 77 14.36 -5.53 14.07
CA ARG A 77 15.11 -5.03 12.93
C ARG A 77 15.21 -6.11 11.85
N LEU A 78 14.68 -5.80 10.67
CA LEU A 78 14.63 -6.70 9.52
C LEU A 78 15.65 -6.27 8.48
N ALA A 79 16.34 -7.22 7.87
CA ALA A 79 17.23 -6.93 6.74
C ALA A 79 16.39 -6.64 5.49
N GLY A 80 16.51 -5.43 4.96
CA GLY A 80 15.96 -5.02 3.67
C GLY A 80 16.99 -5.18 2.55
N SER A 81 16.52 -5.36 1.32
CA SER A 81 17.36 -5.33 0.13
C SER A 81 16.66 -4.59 -1.00
N ILE A 82 17.46 -3.86 -1.79
CA ILE A 82 17.00 -3.19 -3.02
C ILE A 82 17.11 -4.07 -4.26
N ILE A 83 17.34 -5.38 -4.10
CA ILE A 83 17.63 -6.30 -5.20
C ILE A 83 16.61 -6.21 -6.34
N ILE A 84 15.31 -6.10 -6.03
CA ILE A 84 14.25 -5.98 -7.04
C ILE A 84 14.41 -4.70 -7.88
N LEU A 85 14.72 -3.57 -7.24
CA LEU A 85 14.95 -2.29 -7.94
C LEU A 85 16.22 -2.34 -8.78
N ARG A 86 17.28 -2.95 -8.26
CA ARG A 86 18.54 -3.12 -8.99
C ARG A 86 18.33 -4.00 -10.23
N ASP A 87 17.68 -5.14 -10.07
CA ASP A 87 17.42 -6.09 -11.16
C ASP A 87 16.49 -5.51 -12.23
N LEU A 88 15.51 -4.69 -11.81
CA LEU A 88 14.65 -3.95 -12.72
C LEU A 88 15.47 -3.03 -13.65
N LEU A 89 16.41 -2.27 -13.10
CA LEU A 89 17.22 -1.30 -13.85
C LEU A 89 18.33 -1.97 -14.69
N GLU A 90 18.89 -3.08 -14.21
CA GLU A 90 19.98 -3.79 -14.87
C GLU A 90 19.50 -4.81 -15.93
N GLY A 91 18.18 -4.94 -16.12
CA GLY A 91 17.61 -5.86 -17.10
C GLY A 91 17.68 -7.34 -16.68
N ARG A 92 17.88 -7.62 -15.39
CA ARG A 92 17.91 -8.99 -14.84
C ARG A 92 16.51 -9.45 -14.46
N TRP A 93 15.63 -9.56 -15.44
CA TRP A 93 14.23 -9.90 -15.22
C TRP A 93 14.01 -11.41 -15.34
N ASP A 94 13.93 -12.10 -14.20
CA ASP A 94 13.42 -13.47 -14.15
C ASP A 94 11.89 -13.47 -14.07
N GLU A 95 11.27 -14.47 -14.69
CA GLU A 95 9.80 -14.59 -14.78
C GLU A 95 9.12 -14.91 -13.43
N GLU A 96 9.88 -15.36 -12.42
CA GLU A 96 9.34 -15.60 -11.08
C GLU A 96 9.06 -14.28 -10.33
N ARG A 97 9.89 -13.25 -10.55
CA ARG A 97 9.79 -11.96 -9.86
C ARG A 97 9.25 -10.83 -10.73
N PHE A 98 9.32 -10.96 -12.05
CA PHE A 98 8.91 -9.92 -12.99
C PHE A 98 7.90 -10.45 -14.01
N LEU A 99 6.83 -9.67 -14.22
CA LEU A 99 5.95 -9.86 -15.36
C LEU A 99 6.60 -9.25 -16.61
N LEU A 100 7.05 -10.10 -17.53
CA LEU A 100 7.52 -9.68 -18.85
C LEU A 100 6.32 -9.45 -19.76
N VAL A 101 6.26 -8.28 -20.40
CA VAL A 101 5.19 -7.94 -21.35
C VAL A 101 5.81 -7.79 -22.74
N PRO A 102 5.69 -8.82 -23.61
CA PRO A 102 6.12 -8.73 -24.99
C PRO A 102 5.40 -7.60 -25.76
N PRO A 103 6.02 -7.08 -26.83
CA PRO A 103 5.34 -6.15 -27.73
C PRO A 103 4.02 -6.72 -28.24
N GLY A 104 2.93 -5.93 -28.14
CA GLY A 104 1.58 -6.35 -28.57
C GLY A 104 0.73 -7.01 -27.49
N GLU A 105 1.30 -7.29 -26.32
CA GLU A 105 0.54 -7.78 -25.17
C GLU A 105 0.10 -6.64 -24.24
N THR A 106 -0.94 -6.92 -23.44
CA THR A 106 -1.50 -6.03 -22.42
C THR A 106 -1.56 -6.75 -21.08
N ILE A 107 -1.46 -5.98 -19.99
CA ILE A 107 -1.59 -6.51 -18.63
C ILE A 107 -3.06 -6.73 -18.32
N GLN A 108 -3.42 -7.91 -17.84
CA GLN A 108 -4.78 -8.30 -17.48
C GLN A 108 -4.81 -9.05 -16.14
N PRO A 109 -5.95 -9.06 -15.42
CA PRO A 109 -6.07 -9.85 -14.20
C PRO A 109 -6.06 -11.36 -14.51
N SER A 110 -5.21 -12.13 -13.82
CA SER A 110 -5.13 -13.60 -13.99
C SER A 110 -6.19 -14.36 -13.20
N HIS A 111 -6.75 -13.75 -12.15
CA HIS A 111 -7.71 -14.35 -11.21
C HIS A 111 -7.18 -15.58 -10.46
N ASP A 112 -5.86 -15.66 -10.30
CA ASP A 112 -5.16 -16.68 -9.50
C ASP A 112 -4.11 -16.03 -8.58
N GLN A 113 -3.16 -16.83 -8.07
CA GLN A 113 -2.10 -16.34 -7.17
C GLN A 113 -1.13 -15.35 -7.84
N LEU A 114 -1.05 -15.33 -9.17
CA LEU A 114 -0.21 -14.37 -9.90
C LEU A 114 -0.82 -12.97 -9.94
N VAL A 115 -2.11 -12.83 -9.65
CA VAL A 115 -2.90 -11.57 -9.68
C VAL A 115 -3.04 -10.95 -11.07
N ILE A 116 -1.95 -10.87 -11.83
CA ILE A 116 -1.86 -10.29 -13.17
C ILE A 116 -1.05 -11.19 -14.12
N CYS A 117 -1.35 -11.11 -15.40
CA CYS A 117 -0.60 -11.74 -16.48
C CYS A 117 -0.52 -10.82 -17.72
N SER A 118 0.32 -11.19 -18.68
CA SER A 118 0.34 -10.58 -20.00
C SER A 118 -0.47 -11.44 -20.97
N ALA A 119 -1.27 -10.79 -21.83
CA ALA A 119 -2.04 -11.46 -22.85
C ALA A 119 -2.07 -10.63 -24.14
N MET A 120 -2.05 -11.30 -25.28
CA MET A 120 -2.27 -10.64 -26.57
C MET A 120 -3.60 -9.88 -26.55
N LEU A 121 -3.56 -8.66 -27.08
CA LEU A 121 -4.78 -8.01 -27.55
C LEU A 121 -5.37 -8.95 -28.61
N ALA A 122 -6.51 -9.58 -28.32
CA ALA A 122 -7.32 -10.16 -29.38
C ALA A 122 -7.54 -9.04 -30.39
N ASP A 123 -7.12 -9.27 -31.64
CA ASP A 123 -7.17 -8.28 -32.71
C ASP A 123 -8.43 -7.44 -32.58
N CYS A 124 -8.30 -6.14 -32.38
CA CYS A 124 -9.40 -5.23 -32.64
C CYS A 124 -9.64 -5.28 -34.16
N THR A 125 -10.29 -6.33 -34.66
CA THR A 125 -11.08 -6.21 -35.88
C THR A 125 -12.13 -5.17 -35.56
N PRO A 126 -12.11 -3.98 -36.19
CA PRO A 126 -13.31 -3.16 -36.17
C PRO A 126 -14.40 -4.04 -36.77
N SER A 127 -15.43 -4.33 -35.97
CA SER A 127 -16.66 -4.93 -36.45
C SER A 127 -17.29 -3.95 -37.44
N GLY A 128 -16.84 -3.99 -38.69
CA GLY A 128 -17.40 -3.25 -39.79
C GLY A 128 -18.70 -3.88 -40.23
N ALA A 129 -19.69 -3.00 -40.42
CA ALA A 129 -20.88 -3.16 -41.25
C ALA A 129 -21.99 -4.09 -40.71
N ASP A 130 -22.86 -3.53 -39.85
CA ASP A 130 -24.29 -3.60 -40.19
C ASP A 130 -24.83 -2.18 -40.32
N GLY A 131 -25.17 -1.83 -41.56
CA GLY A 131 -25.69 -0.53 -41.92
C GLY A 131 -27.18 -0.48 -41.64
N ARG A 132 -27.58 0.23 -40.58
CA ARG A 132 -28.92 0.79 -40.50
C ARG A 132 -28.91 2.13 -39.76
N PRO A 133 -29.34 3.24 -40.39
CA PRO A 133 -29.57 4.48 -39.66
C PRO A 133 -30.84 4.33 -38.82
N GLU A 134 -30.72 4.48 -37.50
CA GLU A 134 -31.85 4.66 -36.58
C GLU A 134 -32.43 6.07 -36.79
N PRO A 135 -33.76 6.23 -36.99
CA PRO A 135 -34.38 7.53 -37.14
C PRO A 135 -34.46 8.28 -35.80
N PHE A 136 -34.34 9.61 -35.90
CA PHE A 136 -34.46 10.60 -34.82
C PHE A 136 -35.71 10.46 -33.96
#